data_AF-A0A6A4THC2-F1
#
_entry.id   AF-A0A6A4THC2-F1
#
_cell.length_a   1.000
_cell.length_b   1.000
_cell.length_c   1.000
_cell.angle_alpha   90.00
_cell.angle_beta   90.00
_cell.angle_gamma   90.00
#
_symmetry.space_group_name_H-M   'P 1'
#
loop_
_entity.id
_entity.type
_entity.pdbx_description
1 polymer ?
#
loop_
_entity_poly.entity_id
_entity_poly.type
_entity_poly.pdbx_seq_one_letter_code
_entity_poly.pdbx_strand_id
1 'polypeptide(L)'
;MVASFNSGDVVVYDLETSQNAVVLKGQGDSGWNHINKVVSHPTLPVTITAHEDRQIKFYDNKSGKVIHAMVAHLDAVTSLAVDPNGIYLMSGSHDCSLRLWNLDSKTCVQEITAHRKKSEEAIYDVAFHPSKAFIASAGADALARVYV
;
A
#
# COMPACT_ATOMS: atom_id res chain seq x y z
N MET A 1 -4.45 -6.43 14.54
CA MET A 1 -4.12 -5.01 14.25
C MET A 1 -2.73 -4.95 13.63
N VAL A 2 -2.51 -4.15 12.59
CA VAL A 2 -1.20 -3.98 11.96
C VAL A 2 -0.74 -2.54 12.18
N ALA A 3 0.46 -2.33 12.74
CA ALA A 3 1.04 -1.02 12.94
C ALA A 3 2.51 -1.02 12.49
N SER A 4 2.93 0.04 11.79
CA SER A 4 4.32 0.26 11.38
C SER A 4 4.90 1.50 12.06
N PHE A 5 6.20 1.45 12.36
CA PHE A 5 6.99 2.60 12.83
C PHE A 5 8.29 2.71 12.02
N ASN A 6 8.93 3.89 12.15
CA ASN A 6 9.96 4.49 11.30
C ASN A 6 11.24 3.65 10.98
N SER A 7 11.32 2.40 11.44
CA SER A 7 12.44 1.47 11.20
C SER A 7 12.22 0.54 10.00
N GLY A 8 11.08 0.61 9.31
CA GLY A 8 10.76 -0.24 8.16
C GLY A 8 10.28 -1.65 8.51
N ASP A 9 10.11 -1.92 9.80
CA ASP A 9 9.45 -3.13 10.29
C ASP A 9 7.97 -2.88 10.48
N VAL A 10 7.17 -3.92 10.26
CA VAL A 10 5.74 -3.92 10.58
C VAL A 10 5.50 -4.89 11.72
N VAL A 11 4.73 -4.48 12.72
CA VAL A 11 4.38 -5.32 13.85
C VAL A 11 2.88 -5.63 13.80
N VAL A 12 2.56 -6.92 13.82
CA VAL A 12 1.21 -7.43 13.97
C VAL A 12 0.97 -7.65 15.45
N TYR A 13 -0.07 -7.01 15.97
CA TYR A 13 -0.50 -7.12 17.36
C TYR A 13 -1.76 -7.96 17.47
N ASP A 14 -1.75 -8.81 18.50
CA ASP A 14 -2.95 -9.47 19.01
C ASP A 14 -3.72 -8.46 19.88
N LEU A 15 -4.99 -8.22 19.55
CA LEU A 15 -5.80 -7.20 20.22
C LEU A 15 -6.39 -7.68 21.54
N GLU A 16 -6.52 -8.99 21.74
CA GLU A 16 -7.07 -9.56 22.96
C GLU A 16 -6.02 -9.54 24.08
N THR A 17 -4.79 -9.89 23.73
CA THR A 17 -3.66 -9.99 24.67
C THR A 17 -2.78 -8.74 24.71
N SER A 18 -2.92 -7.84 23.74
CA SER A 18 -2.05 -6.67 23.54
C SER A 18 -0.56 -7.01 23.38
N GLN A 19 -0.25 -8.23 22.94
CA GLN A 19 1.12 -8.69 22.71
C GLN A 19 1.49 -8.65 21.22
N ASN A 20 2.80 -8.62 20.95
CA ASN A 20 3.33 -8.76 19.60
C ASN A 20 3.04 -10.18 19.11
N ALA A 21 2.22 -10.32 18.07
CA ALA A 21 1.96 -11.60 17.44
C ALA A 21 3.10 -11.97 16.49
N VAL A 22 3.44 -11.08 15.56
CA VAL A 22 4.48 -11.30 14.55
C VAL A 22 5.16 -9.98 14.18
N VAL A 23 6.49 -10.02 14.02
CA VAL A 23 7.27 -8.90 13.44
C VAL A 23 7.62 -9.26 12.00
N LEU A 24 7.15 -8.44 11.08
CA LEU A 24 7.42 -8.50 9.65
C LEU A 24 8.64 -7.61 9.37
N LYS A 25 9.82 -8.24 9.24
CA LYS A 25 11.07 -7.48 9.10
C LYS A 25 11.22 -6.85 7.72
N GLY A 26 11.53 -5.56 7.67
CA GLY A 26 11.95 -4.87 6.45
C GLY A 26 13.27 -5.47 5.95
N GLN A 27 13.32 -5.91 4.68
CA GLN A 27 14.60 -6.27 4.06
C GLN A 27 15.26 -5.01 3.50
N GLY A 28 16.48 -4.72 3.93
CA GLY A 28 17.36 -3.72 3.32
C GLY A 28 18.38 -3.12 4.28
N ASP A 29 19.67 -3.30 3.97
CA ASP A 29 20.81 -2.56 4.55
C ASP A 29 20.91 -1.10 4.02
N SER A 30 20.07 -0.75 3.04
CA SER A 30 20.02 0.59 2.45
C SER A 30 19.09 1.49 3.27
N GLY A 31 19.62 2.60 3.78
CA GLY A 31 19.03 3.46 4.83
C GLY A 31 17.70 4.18 4.55
N TRP A 32 16.86 3.69 3.64
CA TRP A 32 15.54 4.26 3.31
C TRP A 32 14.51 3.12 3.17
N ASN A 33 14.06 2.58 4.31
CA ASN A 33 13.04 1.52 4.39
C ASN A 33 11.73 2.07 4.98
N HIS A 34 11.46 3.36 4.76
CA HIS A 34 10.30 4.03 5.35
C HIS A 34 9.01 3.51 4.71
N ILE A 35 8.06 3.14 5.57
CA ILE A 35 6.77 2.60 5.19
C ILE A 35 5.73 3.72 5.31
N ASN A 36 5.15 4.10 4.18
CA ASN A 36 4.12 5.15 4.10
C ASN A 36 2.73 4.62 4.43
N LYS A 37 2.42 3.38 4.03
CA LYS A 37 1.11 2.76 4.28
C LYS A 37 1.24 1.27 4.49
N VAL A 38 0.36 0.73 5.34
CA VAL A 38 0.18 -0.71 5.55
C VAL A 38 -1.28 -1.08 5.41
N VAL A 39 -1.57 -2.15 4.67
CA VAL A 39 -2.91 -2.73 4.53
C VAL A 39 -2.85 -4.25 4.68
N SER A 40 -3.87 -4.84 5.27
CA SER A 40 -4.04 -6.30 5.30
C SER A 40 -4.94 -6.73 4.15
N HIS A 41 -4.61 -7.87 3.56
CA HIS A 41 -5.53 -8.55 2.67
C HIS A 41 -6.79 -8.98 3.45
N PRO A 42 -8.02 -8.84 2.90
CA PRO A 42 -9.25 -9.11 3.65
C PRO A 42 -9.43 -10.57 4.06
N THR A 43 -9.00 -11.54 3.23
CA THR A 43 -9.18 -12.98 3.48
C THR A 43 -7.87 -13.76 3.70
N LEU A 44 -6.79 -13.42 2.99
CA LEU A 44 -5.49 -14.08 3.10
C LEU A 44 -4.66 -13.52 4.28
N PRO A 45 -3.80 -14.33 4.92
CA PRO A 45 -2.90 -13.88 5.97
C PRO A 45 -1.71 -13.11 5.39
N VAL A 46 -1.97 -12.07 4.61
CA VAL A 46 -0.98 -11.27 3.90
C VAL A 46 -1.09 -9.82 4.31
N THR A 47 0.05 -9.22 4.62
CA THR A 47 0.19 -7.76 4.83
C THR A 47 0.94 -7.16 3.65
N ILE A 48 0.46 -6.01 3.18
CA ILE A 48 0.98 -5.29 2.03
C ILE A 48 1.43 -3.91 2.50
N THR A 49 2.62 -3.49 2.12
CA THR A 49 3.19 -2.20 2.52
C THR A 49 3.66 -1.38 1.33
N ALA A 50 3.46 -0.07 1.43
CA ALA A 50 3.95 0.94 0.49
C ALA A 50 5.15 1.66 1.09
N HIS A 51 6.16 1.88 0.26
CA HIS A 51 7.47 2.35 0.69
C HIS A 51 7.91 3.61 -0.05
N GLU A 52 8.80 4.35 0.61
CA GLU A 52 9.50 5.49 0.03
C GLU A 52 10.46 5.07 -1.10
N ASP A 53 10.95 3.83 -1.06
CA ASP A 53 11.82 3.23 -2.09
C ASP A 53 11.07 2.82 -3.38
N ARG A 54 9.84 3.32 -3.56
CA ARG A 54 8.96 3.09 -4.74
C ARG A 54 8.40 1.67 -4.83
N GLN A 55 8.64 0.84 -3.81
CA GLN A 55 8.20 -0.54 -3.82
C GLN A 55 6.88 -0.75 -3.08
N ILE A 56 6.23 -1.84 -3.46
CA ILE A 56 5.20 -2.50 -2.67
C ILE A 56 5.74 -3.86 -2.24
N LYS A 57 5.72 -4.14 -0.93
CA LYS A 57 6.19 -5.41 -0.36
C LYS A 57 5.03 -6.18 0.26
N PHE A 58 5.06 -7.50 0.11
CA PHE A 58 4.05 -8.43 0.61
C PHE A 58 4.70 -9.34 1.63
N TYR A 59 4.02 -9.54 2.76
CA TYR A 59 4.50 -10.33 3.88
C TYR A 59 3.49 -11.42 4.20
N ASP A 60 4.00 -12.63 4.44
CA ASP A 60 3.20 -13.68 5.05
C ASP A 60 3.12 -13.45 6.57
N ASN A 61 1.91 -13.26 7.07
CA ASN A 61 1.65 -12.97 8.48
C ASN A 61 1.93 -14.17 9.38
N LYS A 62 2.11 -15.38 8.84
CA LYS A 62 2.44 -16.57 9.65
C LYS A 62 3.94 -16.67 9.88
N SER A 63 4.74 -16.53 8.82
CA SER A 63 6.20 -16.68 8.89
C SER A 63 6.93 -15.39 9.24
N GLY A 64 6.29 -14.22 9.09
CA GLY A 64 6.94 -12.93 9.28
C GLY A 64 7.86 -12.51 8.13
N LYS A 65 7.86 -13.26 7.02
CA LYS A 65 8.80 -13.06 5.91
C LYS A 65 8.15 -12.33 4.74
N VAL A 66 8.99 -11.59 4.00
CA VAL A 66 8.64 -11.07 2.69
C VAL A 66 8.41 -12.26 1.74
N ILE A 67 7.25 -12.31 1.11
CA ILE A 67 6.88 -13.33 0.11
C ILE A 67 6.89 -12.78 -1.31
N HIS A 68 6.79 -11.45 -1.47
CA HIS A 68 6.90 -10.78 -2.77
C HIS A 68 7.26 -9.30 -2.59
N ALA A 69 7.93 -8.73 -3.57
CA ALA A 69 8.22 -7.30 -3.64
C ALA A 69 8.25 -6.86 -5.11
N MET A 70 7.79 -5.65 -5.39
CA MET A 70 7.77 -5.09 -6.74
C MET A 70 8.04 -3.59 -6.72
N VAL A 71 8.80 -3.12 -7.72
CA VAL A 71 8.90 -1.68 -8.00
C VAL A 71 7.58 -1.25 -8.62
N ALA A 72 6.76 -0.55 -7.85
CA ALA A 72 5.37 -0.28 -8.19
C ALA A 72 5.20 1.05 -8.94
N HIS A 73 6.04 2.05 -8.66
CA HIS A 73 5.91 3.41 -9.15
C HIS A 73 7.26 4.03 -9.53
N LEU A 74 7.23 5.20 -10.18
CA LEU A 74 8.44 5.95 -10.54
C LEU A 74 8.95 6.80 -9.37
N ASP A 75 8.13 6.99 -8.34
CA ASP A 75 8.44 7.72 -7.11
C ASP A 75 7.76 7.04 -5.90
N ALA A 76 7.92 7.59 -4.70
CA ALA A 76 7.42 7.02 -3.45
C ALA A 76 5.96 6.53 -3.56
N VAL A 77 5.68 5.35 -3.03
CA VAL A 77 4.31 4.85 -2.92
C VAL A 77 3.73 5.39 -1.62
N THR A 78 2.72 6.24 -1.72
CA THR A 78 2.24 7.04 -0.59
C THR A 78 0.98 6.45 0.05
N SER A 79 0.15 5.75 -0.72
CA SER A 79 -1.06 5.11 -0.20
C SER A 79 -1.41 3.80 -0.91
N LEU A 80 -2.17 2.97 -0.21
CA LEU A 80 -2.69 1.68 -0.63
C LEU A 80 -4.14 1.50 -0.18
N ALA A 81 -4.92 0.83 -1.01
CA ALA A 81 -6.21 0.25 -0.63
C ALA A 81 -6.36 -1.13 -1.29
N VAL A 82 -6.95 -2.09 -0.57
CA VAL A 82 -7.33 -3.39 -1.13
C VAL A 82 -8.83 -3.39 -1.35
N ASP A 83 -9.29 -3.95 -2.46
CA ASP A 83 -10.72 -4.07 -2.69
C ASP A 83 -11.35 -5.04 -1.66
N PRO A 84 -12.66 -4.92 -1.39
CA PRO A 84 -13.34 -5.76 -0.40
C PRO A 84 -13.23 -7.27 -0.67
N ASN A 85 -13.09 -7.68 -1.93
CA ASN A 85 -12.95 -9.08 -2.32
C ASN A 85 -11.49 -9.58 -2.28
N GLY A 86 -10.50 -8.70 -2.14
CA GLY A 86 -9.08 -9.05 -2.12
C GLY A 86 -8.51 -9.46 -3.49
N ILE A 87 -9.16 -9.09 -4.58
CA ILE A 87 -8.73 -9.36 -5.96
C ILE A 87 -7.79 -8.25 -6.45
N TYR A 88 -8.06 -7.00 -6.06
CA TYR A 88 -7.35 -5.83 -6.54
C TYR A 88 -6.70 -5.04 -5.41
N LEU A 89 -5.53 -4.49 -5.72
CA LEU A 89 -4.84 -3.48 -4.92
C LEU A 89 -4.79 -2.21 -5.74
N MET A 90 -5.13 -1.08 -5.12
CA MET A 90 -4.89 0.23 -5.68
C MET A 90 -3.76 0.89 -4.92
N SER A 91 -2.83 1.50 -5.65
CA SER A 91 -1.73 2.30 -5.10
C SER A 91 -1.77 3.72 -5.63
N GLY A 92 -1.38 4.66 -4.78
CA GLY A 92 -1.12 6.06 -5.14
C GLY A 92 0.35 6.41 -4.89
N SER A 93 0.89 7.32 -5.69
CA SER A 93 2.31 7.70 -5.61
C SER A 93 2.55 9.19 -5.80
N HIS A 94 3.70 9.65 -5.29
CA HIS A 94 4.27 10.96 -5.58
C HIS A 94 4.49 11.20 -7.09
N ASP A 95 4.57 10.15 -7.91
CA ASP A 95 4.71 10.25 -9.38
C ASP A 95 3.46 10.76 -10.12
N CYS A 96 2.44 11.21 -9.38
CA CYS A 96 1.15 11.68 -9.90
C CYS A 96 0.38 10.58 -10.63
N SER A 97 0.53 9.32 -10.24
CA SER A 97 -0.26 8.21 -10.77
C SER A 97 -0.96 7.40 -9.69
N LEU A 98 -2.11 6.86 -10.07
CA LEU A 98 -2.77 5.74 -9.44
C LEU A 98 -2.50 4.50 -10.27
N ARG A 99 -2.22 3.36 -9.63
CA ARG A 99 -2.10 2.06 -10.31
C ARG A 99 -3.01 1.04 -9.67
N LEU A 100 -3.71 0.28 -10.51
CA LEU A 100 -4.55 -0.84 -10.12
C LEU A 100 -3.82 -2.14 -10.45
N TRP A 101 -3.73 -3.03 -9.48
CA TRP A 101 -2.98 -4.28 -9.57
C TRP A 101 -3.92 -5.45 -9.34
N ASN A 102 -3.80 -6.49 -10.16
CA ASN A 102 -4.40 -7.78 -9.83
C ASN A 102 -3.49 -8.49 -8.82
N LEU A 103 -4.04 -8.85 -7.66
CA LEU A 103 -3.28 -9.43 -6.55
C LEU A 103 -2.88 -10.89 -6.76
N ASP A 104 -3.55 -11.62 -7.64
CA ASP A 104 -3.21 -13.01 -7.97
C ASP A 104 -2.06 -13.05 -8.98
N SER A 105 -2.22 -12.35 -10.11
CA SER A 105 -1.20 -12.32 -11.17
C SER A 105 -0.02 -11.38 -10.88
N LYS A 106 -0.14 -10.49 -9.88
CA LYS A 106 0.85 -9.45 -9.54
C LYS A 106 1.15 -8.51 -10.71
N THR A 107 0.17 -8.24 -11.57
CA THR A 107 0.32 -7.36 -12.73
C THR A 107 -0.45 -6.07 -12.55
N CYS A 108 0.15 -4.95 -13.00
CA CYS A 108 -0.56 -3.68 -13.16
C CYS A 108 -1.57 -3.83 -14.30
N VAL A 109 -2.85 -3.63 -14.01
CA VAL A 109 -3.93 -3.72 -15.00
C VAL A 109 -4.38 -2.35 -15.49
N GLN A 110 -4.11 -1.29 -14.73
CA GLN A 110 -4.47 0.07 -15.10
C GLN A 110 -3.55 1.10 -14.45
N GLU A 111 -3.19 2.11 -15.21
CA GLU A 111 -2.50 3.31 -14.72
C GLU A 111 -3.35 4.55 -15.03
N ILE A 112 -3.49 5.43 -14.04
CA ILE A 112 -4.27 6.66 -14.15
C ILE A 112 -3.39 7.81 -13.67
N THR A 113 -3.09 8.76 -14.55
CA THR A 113 -2.48 10.01 -14.11
C THR A 113 -3.49 10.83 -13.29
N ALA A 114 -3.12 11.22 -12.07
CA ALA A 114 -3.96 11.97 -11.15
C ALA A 114 -3.14 12.98 -10.33
N HIS A 115 -3.80 14.05 -9.86
CA HIS A 115 -3.27 15.02 -8.89
C HIS A 115 -1.89 15.62 -9.24
N ARG A 116 -1.69 16.08 -10.49
CA ARG A 116 -0.44 16.72 -10.91
C ARG A 116 -0.19 18.03 -10.17
N LYS A 117 0.87 18.08 -9.35
CA LYS A 117 1.42 19.30 -8.72
C LYS A 117 2.94 19.20 -8.67
N LYS A 118 3.66 20.31 -8.83
CA LYS A 118 5.12 20.32 -9.08
C LYS A 118 6.01 20.13 -7.84
N SER A 119 5.49 20.22 -6.62
CA SER A 119 6.34 20.45 -5.44
C SER A 119 5.81 19.87 -4.12
N GLU A 120 4.86 18.92 -4.15
CA GLU A 120 4.30 18.26 -2.97
C GLU A 120 3.96 16.81 -3.29
N GLU A 121 3.74 15.98 -2.26
CA GLU A 121 3.14 14.65 -2.40
C GLU A 121 1.88 14.67 -3.24
N ALA A 122 1.95 14.07 -4.43
CA ALA A 122 0.86 14.16 -5.38
C ALA A 122 -0.41 13.46 -4.88
N ILE A 123 -0.30 12.22 -4.40
CA ILE A 123 -1.42 11.42 -3.91
C ILE A 123 -1.28 11.22 -2.40
N TYR A 124 -2.29 11.61 -1.64
CA TYR A 124 -2.34 11.42 -0.18
C TYR A 124 -3.08 10.16 0.22
N ASP A 125 -4.19 9.85 -0.44
CA ASP A 125 -4.94 8.65 -0.10
C ASP A 125 -5.73 8.09 -1.28
N VAL A 126 -6.04 6.80 -1.19
CA VAL A 126 -6.81 6.05 -2.19
C VAL A 126 -7.81 5.14 -1.48
N ALA A 127 -8.98 4.91 -2.08
CA ALA A 127 -10.02 4.06 -1.49
C ALA A 127 -10.85 3.32 -2.55
N PHE A 128 -11.25 2.09 -2.21
CA PHE A 128 -12.31 1.37 -2.93
C PHE A 128 -13.67 1.66 -2.29
N HIS A 129 -14.70 1.79 -3.12
CA HIS A 129 -16.06 1.71 -2.61
C HIS A 129 -16.37 0.26 -2.15
N PRO A 130 -17.10 0.07 -1.03
CA PRO A 130 -17.28 -1.25 -0.42
C PRO A 130 -18.09 -2.26 -1.25
N SER A 131 -18.83 -1.81 -2.26
CA SER A 131 -19.72 -2.69 -3.05
C SER A 131 -19.90 -2.33 -4.52
N LYS A 132 -19.37 -1.19 -4.97
CA LYS A 132 -19.54 -0.67 -6.34
C LYS A 132 -18.17 -0.58 -6.96
N ALA A 133 -18.10 -0.63 -8.28
CA ALA A 133 -16.85 -0.51 -9.03
C ALA A 133 -16.33 0.95 -9.06
N PHE A 134 -16.35 1.64 -7.92
CA PHE A 134 -15.83 2.99 -7.78
C PHE A 134 -14.52 2.96 -7.01
N ILE A 135 -13.58 3.76 -7.49
CA ILE A 135 -12.35 4.06 -6.78
C ILE A 135 -12.27 5.57 -6.55
N ALA A 136 -11.60 5.98 -5.49
CA ALA A 136 -11.40 7.38 -5.16
C ALA A 136 -9.95 7.66 -4.80
N SER A 137 -9.52 8.89 -5.06
CA SER A 137 -8.21 9.41 -4.66
C SER A 137 -8.31 10.83 -4.13
N ALA A 138 -7.40 11.20 -3.24
CA ALA A 138 -7.20 12.56 -2.76
C ALA A 138 -5.73 12.95 -2.92
N GLY A 139 -5.46 14.21 -3.25
CA GLY A 139 -4.09 14.65 -3.53
C GLY A 139 -3.81 16.13 -3.25
N ALA A 140 -2.55 16.53 -3.43
CA ALA A 140 -2.06 17.87 -3.12
C ALA A 140 -2.61 19.01 -3.98
N ASP A 141 -3.32 18.68 -5.06
CA ASP A 141 -4.10 19.65 -5.85
C ASP A 141 -5.39 20.11 -5.13
N ALA A 142 -5.58 19.71 -3.86
CA ALA A 142 -6.74 19.99 -3.02
C ALA A 142 -8.06 19.42 -3.57
N LEU A 143 -7.97 18.41 -4.44
CA LEU A 143 -9.12 17.72 -4.99
C LEU A 143 -9.22 16.31 -4.43
N ALA A 144 -10.46 15.83 -4.31
CA ALA A 144 -10.78 14.42 -4.30
C ALA A 144 -11.41 14.06 -5.66
N ARG A 145 -10.99 12.94 -6.25
CA ARG A 145 -11.54 12.41 -7.50
C ARG A 145 -12.23 11.08 -7.23
N VAL A 146 -13.36 10.85 -7.88
CA VAL A 146 -14.05 9.57 -7.91
C VAL A 146 -14.07 9.10 -9.35
N TYR A 147 -13.71 7.85 -9.57
CA TYR A 147 -13.67 7.19 -10.87
C TYR A 147 -14.77 6.11 -10.88
N VAL A 148 -15.51 6.05 -11.99
CA VAL A 148 -16.69 5.22 -12.18
C VAL A 148 -16.56 4.28 -13.37
#